data_AF-A0A1A6B9Z1-F1
#
_entry.id   AF-A0A1A6B9Z1-F1
#
_cell.length_a   1.000
_cell.length_b   1.000
_cell.length_c   1.000
_cell.angle_alpha   90.00
_cell.angle_beta   90.00
_cell.angle_gamma   90.00
#
_symmetry.space_group_name_H-M   'P 1'
#
loop_
_entity.id
_entity.type
_entity.pdbx_description
1 polymer ?
#
loop_
_entity_poly.entity_id
_entity_poly.type
_entity_poly.pdbx_seq_one_letter_code
_entity_poly.pdbx_strand_id
1 'polypeptide(L)'
;MAVVTTERGLPTALKLDRSELARPPQELADEILSLCKLSALRAQVAFRRDLAGKGYTASTLRQMGLPTEEDLTRLEEELFGHDDDPPATWMRSV
;
A
#
# COMPACT_ATOMS: atom_id res chain seq x y z
N MET A 1 8.38 9.39 1.38
CA MET A 1 9.16 8.20 0.94
C MET A 1 8.46 7.44 -0.20
N ALA A 2 9.20 6.69 -1.05
CA ALA A 2 8.63 5.79 -2.06
C ALA A 2 9.44 4.49 -2.24
N VAL A 3 8.78 3.40 -2.61
CA VAL A 3 9.39 2.08 -2.89
C VAL A 3 8.95 1.55 -4.25
N VAL A 4 9.81 0.80 -4.91
CA VAL A 4 9.46 0.00 -6.10
C VAL A 4 9.73 -1.45 -5.76
N THR A 5 8.77 -2.33 -6.06
CA THR A 5 8.88 -3.76 -5.77
C THR A 5 8.65 -4.62 -7.00
N THR A 6 9.08 -5.87 -6.92
CA THR A 6 8.52 -6.94 -7.76
C THR A 6 7.05 -7.21 -7.41
N GLU A 7 6.37 -8.03 -8.19
CA GLU A 7 4.99 -8.45 -7.92
C GLU A 7 4.81 -9.20 -6.59
N ARG A 8 5.90 -9.75 -6.03
CA ARG A 8 5.90 -10.42 -4.72
C ARG A 8 6.33 -9.51 -3.56
N GLY A 9 6.56 -8.22 -3.81
CA GLY A 9 6.93 -7.26 -2.78
C GLY A 9 8.42 -7.21 -2.44
N LEU A 10 9.28 -7.84 -3.24
CA LEU A 10 10.73 -7.69 -3.06
C LEU A 10 11.14 -6.28 -3.52
N PRO A 11 11.75 -5.44 -2.67
CA PRO A 11 12.16 -4.10 -3.06
C PRO A 11 13.29 -4.14 -4.09
N THR A 12 13.12 -3.39 -5.17
CA THR A 12 14.12 -3.20 -6.24
C THR A 12 14.67 -1.78 -6.28
N ALA A 13 13.93 -0.80 -5.77
CA ALA A 13 14.40 0.58 -5.58
C ALA A 13 13.71 1.26 -4.40
N LEU A 14 14.43 2.19 -3.76
CA LEU A 14 13.94 3.00 -2.64
C LEU A 14 14.29 4.47 -2.88
N LYS A 15 13.35 5.37 -2.60
CA LYS A 15 13.56 6.81 -2.55
C LYS A 15 13.25 7.32 -1.14
N LEU A 16 14.28 7.78 -0.45
CA LEU A 16 14.22 8.34 0.90
C LEU A 16 14.59 9.81 0.85
N ASP A 17 13.77 10.66 1.47
CA ASP A 17 14.16 12.05 1.73
C ASP A 17 15.10 12.09 2.94
N ARG A 18 15.97 13.11 3.02
CA ARG A 18 16.96 13.21 4.10
C ARG A 18 16.32 13.26 5.49
N SER A 19 15.12 13.83 5.61
CA SER A 19 14.33 13.86 6.84
C SER A 19 13.99 12.47 7.36
N GLU A 20 13.77 11.50 6.46
CA GLU A 20 13.43 10.12 6.83
C GLU A 20 14.60 9.43 7.56
N LEU A 21 15.83 9.78 7.21
CA LEU A 21 17.04 9.22 7.83
C LEU A 21 17.27 9.69 9.27
N ALA A 22 16.58 10.75 9.69
CA ALA A 22 16.63 11.23 11.08
C ALA A 22 15.64 10.48 12.00
N ARG A 23 14.74 9.65 11.42
CA ARG A 23 13.75 8.89 12.17
C ARG A 23 14.37 7.69 12.89
N PRO A 24 13.73 7.19 13.96
CA PRO A 24 14.16 5.94 14.59
C PRO A 24 14.27 4.81 13.56
N PRO A 25 15.40 4.08 13.51
CA PRO A 25 15.65 3.10 12.45
C PRO A 25 14.58 2.02 12.32
N GLN A 26 13.99 1.60 13.45
CA GLN A 26 12.94 0.59 13.46
C GLN A 26 11.65 1.09 12.83
N GLU A 27 11.23 2.32 13.13
CA GLU A 27 10.04 2.93 12.54
C GLU A 27 10.18 3.08 11.03
N LEU A 28 11.35 3.52 10.56
CA LEU A 28 11.63 3.62 9.13
C LEU A 28 11.61 2.24 8.45
N ALA A 29 12.17 1.21 9.08
CA ALA A 29 12.17 -0.15 8.56
C ALA A 29 10.74 -0.72 8.46
N ASP A 30 9.92 -0.51 9.48
CA ASP A 30 8.53 -0.95 9.51
C ASP A 30 7.70 -0.25 8.42
N GLU A 31 7.90 1.05 8.20
CA GLU A 31 7.24 1.77 7.12
C GLU A 31 7.68 1.28 5.73
N ILE A 32 8.98 1.06 5.52
CA ILE A 32 9.48 0.49 4.25
C ILE A 32 8.84 -0.87 4.00
N LEU A 33 8.75 -1.73 5.02
CA LEU A 33 8.13 -3.04 4.90
C LEU A 33 6.63 -2.94 4.56
N SER A 34 5.92 -2.01 5.21
CA SER A 34 4.51 -1.72 4.93
C SER A 34 4.29 -1.25 3.50
N LEU A 35 5.13 -0.32 3.01
CA LEU A 35 5.08 0.13 1.62
C LEU A 35 5.41 -0.99 0.63
N CYS A 36 6.34 -1.90 0.95
CA CYS A 36 6.63 -3.06 0.12
C CYS A 36 5.42 -3.99 -0.02
N LYS A 37 4.72 -4.26 1.08
CA LYS A 37 3.49 -5.08 1.10
C LYS A 37 2.38 -4.41 0.28
N LEU A 38 2.17 -3.11 0.46
CA LEU A 38 1.19 -2.34 -0.30
C LEU A 38 1.49 -2.36 -1.80
N SER A 39 2.75 -2.14 -2.18
CA SER A 39 3.18 -2.19 -3.58
C SER A 39 2.93 -3.56 -4.22
N ALA A 40 3.22 -4.64 -3.50
CA ALA A 40 2.93 -6.01 -3.95
C ALA A 40 1.42 -6.26 -4.15
N LEU A 41 0.60 -5.77 -3.22
CA LEU A 41 -0.84 -5.94 -3.27
C LEU A 41 -1.44 -5.21 -4.47
N ARG A 42 -1.03 -3.94 -4.69
CA ARG A 42 -1.41 -3.14 -5.87
C ARG A 42 -1.06 -3.84 -7.17
N ALA A 43 0.14 -4.41 -7.29
CA ALA A 43 0.56 -5.14 -8.48
C ALA A 43 -0.31 -6.37 -8.76
N GLN A 44 -0.63 -7.15 -7.72
CA GLN A 44 -1.47 -8.34 -7.85
C GLN A 44 -2.92 -8.01 -8.19
N VAL A 45 -3.48 -6.94 -7.62
CA VAL A 45 -4.83 -6.45 -7.97
C VAL A 45 -4.87 -5.94 -9.41
N ALA A 46 -3.85 -5.20 -9.84
CA ALA A 46 -3.74 -4.77 -11.24
C ALA A 46 -3.67 -5.97 -12.21
N PHE A 47 -2.92 -7.01 -11.85
CA PHE A 47 -2.86 -8.26 -12.61
C PHE A 47 -4.22 -8.99 -12.64
N ARG A 48 -4.92 -9.06 -11.51
CA ARG A 48 -6.29 -9.59 -11.44
C ARG A 48 -7.24 -8.86 -12.39
N ARG A 49 -7.15 -7.53 -12.44
CA ARG A 49 -7.97 -6.70 -13.34
C ARG A 49 -7.66 -6.96 -14.81
N ASP A 50 -6.38 -7.12 -15.16
CA ASP A 50 -5.98 -7.47 -16.53
C ASP A 50 -6.53 -8.84 -16.96
N LEU A 51 -6.44 -9.86 -16.10
CA LEU A 51 -7.03 -11.17 -16.37
C LEU A 51 -8.56 -11.11 -16.50
N ALA A 52 -9.24 -10.34 -15.65
CA ALA A 52 -10.68 -10.12 -15.77
C ALA A 52 -11.03 -9.48 -17.14
N GLY A 53 -10.26 -8.49 -17.58
CA GLY A 53 -10.39 -7.86 -18.90
C GLY A 53 -10.17 -8.81 -20.08
N LYS A 54 -9.39 -9.89 -19.87
CA LYS A 54 -9.18 -10.98 -20.84
C LYS A 54 -10.27 -12.07 -20.80
N GLY A 55 -11.29 -11.91 -19.96
CA GLY A 55 -12.44 -12.83 -19.88
C GLY A 55 -12.30 -13.96 -18.85
N TYR A 56 -11.30 -13.91 -17.96
CA TYR A 56 -11.22 -14.87 -16.86
C TYR A 56 -12.35 -14.67 -15.85
N THR A 57 -12.98 -15.76 -15.44
CA THR A 57 -14.13 -15.70 -14.52
C THR A 57 -13.70 -15.38 -13.09
N ALA A 58 -14.62 -14.80 -12.31
CA ALA A 58 -14.38 -14.50 -10.90
C ALA A 58 -14.04 -15.75 -10.06
N SER A 59 -14.60 -16.92 -10.38
CA SER A 59 -14.27 -18.18 -9.69
C SER A 59 -12.84 -18.63 -10.00
N THR A 60 -12.40 -18.52 -11.25
CA THR A 60 -11.00 -18.80 -11.65
C THR A 60 -10.01 -17.87 -10.92
N LEU A 61 -10.29 -16.56 -10.90
CA LEU A 61 -9.43 -15.58 -10.23
C LEU A 61 -9.35 -15.82 -8.71
N ARG A 62 -10.45 -16.28 -8.08
CA ARG A 62 -10.42 -16.70 -6.66
C ARG A 62 -9.58 -17.95 -6.45
N GLN A 63 -9.65 -18.93 -7.35
CA GLN A 63 -8.85 -20.15 -7.25
C GLN A 63 -7.35 -19.88 -7.41
N MET A 64 -6.98 -18.86 -8.18
CA MET A 64 -5.59 -18.37 -8.29
C MET A 64 -5.10 -17.64 -7.03
N GLY A 65 -5.98 -17.34 -6.08
CA GLY A 65 -5.61 -16.64 -4.84
C GLY A 65 -5.25 -15.17 -5.05
N LEU A 66 -5.69 -14.55 -6.15
CA LEU A 66 -5.37 -13.15 -6.42
C LEU A 66 -6.20 -12.22 -5.50
N PRO A 67 -5.56 -11.27 -4.80
CA PRO A 67 -6.22 -10.30 -3.92
C PRO A 67 -7.22 -9.43 -4.67
N THR A 68 -8.23 -8.94 -3.95
CA THR A 68 -9.29 -8.10 -4.54
C THR A 68 -9.03 -6.61 -4.31
N GLU A 69 -9.84 -5.76 -4.95
CA GLU A 69 -9.82 -4.31 -4.71
C GLU A 69 -10.18 -4.00 -3.25
N GLU A 70 -11.11 -4.75 -2.64
CA GLU A 70 -11.46 -4.59 -1.22
C GLU A 70 -10.30 -4.94 -0.27
N ASP A 71 -9.44 -5.89 -0.64
CA ASP A 71 -8.22 -6.18 0.13
C ASP A 71 -7.23 -5.01 0.07
N LEU A 72 -7.12 -4.38 -1.10
CA LEU A 72 -6.27 -3.21 -1.29
C LEU A 72 -6.79 -2.01 -0.50
N THR A 73 -8.09 -1.69 -0.61
CA THR A 73 -8.71 -0.59 0.13
C THR A 73 -8.52 -0.76 1.63
N ARG A 74 -8.76 -1.97 2.17
CA ARG A 74 -8.56 -2.24 3.60
C ARG A 74 -7.12 -1.96 4.06
N LEU A 75 -6.13 -2.40 3.29
CA LEU A 75 -4.72 -2.13 3.62
C LEU A 75 -4.38 -0.64 3.51
N GLU A 76 -4.92 0.07 2.51
CA GLU A 76 -4.72 1.51 2.38
C GLU A 76 -5.33 2.28 3.54
N GLU A 77 -6.52 1.88 4.01
CA GLU A 77 -7.16 2.42 5.21
C GLU A 77 -6.34 2.14 6.48
N GLU A 78 -5.81 0.92 6.64
CA GLU A 78 -4.94 0.57 7.77
C GLU A 78 -3.65 1.41 7.81
N LEU A 79 -3.07 1.71 6.63
CA LEU A 79 -1.80 2.44 6.52
C LEU A 79 -1.96 3.96 6.56
N PHE A 80 -3.03 4.51 5.99
CA PHE A 80 -3.20 5.95 5.79
C PHE A 80 -4.46 6.54 6.42
N GLY A 81 -5.44 5.73 6.84
CA GLY A 81 -6.75 6.19 7.33
C GLY A 81 -6.72 6.97 8.64
N HIS A 82 -5.56 7.09 9.30
CA HIS A 82 -5.38 7.85 10.54
C HIS A 82 -4.82 9.27 10.32
N ASP A 83 -4.38 9.63 9.11
CA ASP A 83 -3.75 10.93 8.81
C ASP A 83 -4.75 12.03 8.43
N ASP A 84 -6.03 11.68 8.20
CA ASP A 84 -7.09 12.62 7.78
C ASP A 84 -7.95 13.17 8.92
N ASP A 85 -7.64 12.89 10.19
CA ASP A 85 -8.28 13.58 11.31
C ASP A 85 -7.80 15.04 11.34
N PRO A 86 -8.65 16.05 11.01
CA PRO A 86 -8.21 17.43 11.06
C PRO A 86 -7.80 17.78 12.50
N PRO A 87 -6.71 18.55 12.69
CA PRO A 87 -6.27 18.89 14.03
C PRO A 87 -7.38 19.64 14.79
N ALA A 88 -7.72 19.17 15.99
CA ALA A 88 -8.75 19.73 16.87
C ALA A 88 -8.53 21.23 17.25
N THR A 89 -7.41 21.82 16.83
CA THR A 89 -7.00 23.19 17.16
C THR A 89 -7.69 24.27 16.33
N TRP A 90 -8.53 23.91 15.35
CA TRP A 90 -9.28 24.88 14.53
C TRP A 90 -10.60 25.34 15.19
N MET A 91 -10.91 24.87 16.41
CA MET A 91 -12.10 25.26 17.19
C MET A 91 -11.83 26.28 18.32
N ARG A 92 -10.80 27.13 18.19
CA ARG A 92 -10.75 28.38 18.98
C ARG A 92 -11.19 29.56 18.12
N SER A 93 -12.49 29.81 18.07
CA SER A 93 -13.00 31.15 17.74
C SER A 93 -12.51 32.13 18.81
N VAL A 94 -11.87 33.21 18.37
CA VAL A 94 -11.73 34.45 19.13
C VAL A 94 -13.05 35.21 19.14
#